data_AF-A0A559MEF4-F1
#
_entry.id   AF-A0A559MEF4-F1
#
_cell.length_a   1.000
_cell.length_b   1.000
_cell.length_c   1.000
_cell.angle_alpha   90.00
_cell.angle_beta   90.00
_cell.angle_gamma   90.00
#
_symmetry.space_group_name_H-M   'P 1'
#
loop_
_entity.id
_entity.type
_entity.pdbx_description
1 polymer ?
#
loop_
_entity_poly.entity_id
_entity_poly.type
_entity_poly.pdbx_seq_one_letter_code
_entity_poly.pdbx_strand_id
1 'polypeptide(L)'
;MGSLTPPPSKILQISTSGTASQIGYSHGTLASAHISRSLAFYTRLFLKKCAMDWPAVRGFAMQYQPFLAANFPGYVEEMEGVAKGAGKEYADVLALNVRTEIAFGAFSDGCTAVSWRGSDRSYLGQNWDWDIE
;
A
#
# COMPACT_ATOMS: atom_id res chain seq x y z
N MET A 1 29.39 -25.30 -17.61
CA MET A 1 28.05 -24.99 -17.05
C MET A 1 27.95 -23.48 -16.94
N GLY A 2 27.36 -22.83 -17.94
CA GLY A 2 27.20 -21.38 -17.93
C GLY A 2 26.08 -20.99 -16.97
N SER A 3 26.38 -20.13 -15.99
CA SER A 3 25.36 -19.57 -15.11
C SER A 3 24.45 -18.65 -15.92
N LEU A 4 23.22 -19.10 -16.16
CA LEU A 4 22.14 -18.26 -16.65
C LEU A 4 21.76 -17.30 -15.52
N THR A 5 22.36 -16.12 -15.49
CA THR A 5 21.81 -15.01 -14.69
C THR A 5 20.44 -14.67 -15.29
N PRO A 6 19.33 -14.80 -14.52
CA PRO A 6 18.02 -14.45 -15.02
C PRO A 6 18.00 -12.96 -15.40
N PRO A 7 17.23 -12.57 -16.44
CA PRO A 7 17.11 -11.18 -16.82
C PRO A 7 16.58 -10.35 -15.64
N PRO A 8 16.95 -9.05 -15.54
CA PRO A 8 16.48 -8.20 -14.46
C PRO A 8 14.95 -8.17 -14.44
N SER A 9 14.37 -8.44 -13.27
CA SER A 9 12.92 -8.39 -13.04
C SER A 9 12.36 -7.02 -13.39
N LYS A 10 11.27 -6.98 -14.16
CA LYS A 10 10.50 -5.74 -14.40
C LYS A 10 9.75 -5.25 -13.14
N ILE A 11 9.71 -6.05 -12.08
CA ILE A 11 9.00 -5.78 -10.83
C ILE A 11 10.02 -5.35 -9.77
N LEU A 12 9.76 -4.20 -9.13
CA LEU A 12 10.53 -3.74 -7.98
C LEU A 12 10.37 -4.74 -6.84
N GLN A 13 11.48 -5.35 -6.43
CA GLN A 13 11.53 -6.25 -5.27
C GLN A 13 12.29 -5.56 -4.15
N ILE A 14 11.66 -5.46 -2.98
CA ILE A 14 12.24 -4.87 -1.77
C ILE A 14 12.27 -5.95 -0.69
N SER A 15 13.44 -6.16 -0.09
CA SER A 15 13.62 -7.02 1.08
C SER A 15 14.09 -6.15 2.23
N THR A 16 13.35 -6.17 3.35
CA THR A 16 13.62 -5.36 4.54
C THR A 16 13.56 -6.24 5.79
N SER A 17 14.26 -5.81 6.84
CA SER A 17 14.28 -6.48 8.14
C SER A 17 14.67 -5.47 9.21
N GLY A 18 14.40 -5.79 10.48
CA GLY A 18 14.69 -4.90 11.62
C GLY A 18 13.42 -4.54 12.40
N THR A 19 13.45 -3.40 13.09
CA THR A 19 12.26 -2.85 13.76
C THR A 19 11.24 -2.34 12.76
N ALA A 20 10.01 -2.08 13.22
CA ALA A 20 8.96 -1.49 12.39
C ALA A 20 9.41 -0.18 11.71
N SER A 21 10.04 0.74 12.46
CA SER A 21 10.59 1.97 11.88
C SER A 21 11.65 1.71 10.80
N GLN A 22 12.55 0.73 11.02
CA GLN A 22 13.61 0.38 10.06
C GLN A 22 13.04 -0.22 8.78
N ILE A 23 12.10 -1.16 8.92
CA ILE A 23 11.36 -1.78 7.80
C ILE A 23 10.66 -0.69 6.98
N GLY A 24 9.90 0.16 7.66
CA GLY A 24 9.18 1.26 7.04
C GLY A 24 10.11 2.23 6.32
N TYR A 25 11.17 2.68 6.99
CA TYR A 25 12.14 3.61 6.41
C TYR A 25 12.81 3.04 5.15
N SER A 26 13.27 1.78 5.20
CA SER A 26 13.85 1.13 4.03
C SER A 26 12.84 0.97 2.89
N HIS A 27 11.60 0.59 3.17
CA HIS A 27 10.54 0.54 2.16
C HIS A 27 10.30 1.93 1.55
N GLY A 28 10.08 2.95 2.37
CA GLY A 28 9.83 4.32 1.93
C GLY A 28 10.96 4.86 1.03
N THR A 29 12.21 4.63 1.42
CA THR A 29 13.39 5.07 0.65
C THR A 29 13.50 4.34 -0.68
N LEU A 30 13.41 3.01 -0.68
CA LEU A 30 13.58 2.21 -1.91
C LEU A 30 12.39 2.35 -2.88
N ALA A 31 11.20 2.66 -2.37
CA ALA A 31 9.98 2.82 -3.16
C ALA A 31 9.52 4.28 -3.34
N SER A 32 10.32 5.29 -2.94
CA SER A 32 9.88 6.71 -2.89
C SER A 32 9.21 7.20 -4.19
N ALA A 33 9.77 6.84 -5.35
CA ALA A 33 9.19 7.18 -6.65
C ALA A 33 7.84 6.49 -6.91
N HIS A 34 7.68 5.24 -6.47
CA HIS A 34 6.44 4.47 -6.62
C HIS A 34 5.35 4.98 -5.67
N ILE A 35 5.73 5.31 -4.43
CA ILE A 35 4.84 5.94 -3.44
C ILE A 35 4.35 7.30 -3.96
N SER A 36 5.26 8.13 -4.50
CA SER A 36 4.88 9.43 -5.06
C SER A 36 3.89 9.30 -6.22
N ARG A 37 4.07 8.31 -7.11
CA ARG A 37 3.10 8.02 -8.18
C ARG A 37 1.76 7.52 -7.63
N SER A 38 1.78 6.68 -6.60
CA SER A 38 0.58 6.18 -5.95
C SER A 38 -0.22 7.33 -5.34
N LEU A 39 0.43 8.26 -4.63
CA LEU A 39 -0.21 9.46 -4.08
C LEU A 39 -0.84 10.33 -5.17
N ALA A 40 -0.14 10.54 -6.29
CA ALA A 40 -0.68 11.31 -7.42
C ALA A 40 -1.92 10.63 -8.03
N PHE A 41 -1.88 9.31 -8.21
CA PHE A 41 -3.01 8.52 -8.69
C PHE A 41 -4.22 8.63 -7.74
N TYR A 42 -4.03 8.33 -6.45
CA TYR A 42 -5.12 8.36 -5.47
C TYR A 42 -5.66 9.78 -5.23
N THR A 43 -4.83 10.81 -5.35
CA THR A 43 -5.30 12.20 -5.31
C THR A 43 -6.34 12.47 -6.40
N ARG A 44 -6.07 12.05 -7.65
CA ARG A 44 -7.03 12.18 -8.75
C ARG A 44 -8.25 11.30 -8.55
N LEU A 45 -8.03 10.05 -8.11
CA LEU A 45 -9.10 9.07 -7.95
C LEU A 45 -10.11 9.51 -6.88
N PHE A 46 -9.65 9.91 -5.69
CA PHE A 46 -10.54 10.35 -4.61
C PHE A 46 -11.27 11.64 -4.97
N LEU A 47 -10.62 12.58 -5.65
CA LEU A 47 -11.29 13.78 -6.13
C LEU A 47 -12.42 13.41 -7.11
N LYS A 48 -12.14 12.52 -8.07
CA LYS A 48 -13.10 12.12 -9.11
C LYS A 48 -14.27 11.30 -8.56
N LYS A 49 -14.01 10.36 -7.65
CA LYS A 49 -14.98 9.35 -7.22
C LYS A 49 -15.67 9.68 -5.91
N CYS A 50 -14.99 10.41 -5.02
CA CYS A 50 -15.47 10.72 -3.67
C CYS A 50 -15.70 12.23 -3.46
N ALA A 51 -15.37 13.08 -4.44
CA ALA A 51 -15.37 14.54 -4.31
C ALA A 51 -14.53 15.07 -3.13
N MET A 52 -13.46 14.34 -2.77
CA MET A 52 -12.55 14.71 -1.70
C MET A 52 -11.19 15.14 -2.29
N ASP A 53 -10.76 16.35 -1.98
CA ASP A 53 -9.39 16.77 -2.25
C ASP A 53 -8.40 16.13 -1.26
N TRP A 54 -7.10 16.23 -1.55
CA TRP A 54 -6.09 15.55 -0.74
C TRP A 54 -6.07 16.00 0.74
N PRO A 55 -6.22 17.30 1.08
CA PRO A 55 -6.41 17.73 2.46
C PRO A 55 -7.60 17.05 3.16
N ALA A 56 -8.78 16.97 2.51
CA ALA A 56 -9.94 16.29 3.07
C ALA A 56 -9.68 14.79 3.28
N VAL A 57 -9.02 14.13 2.31
CA VAL A 57 -8.60 12.72 2.40
C VAL A 57 -7.71 12.48 3.62
N ARG A 58 -6.67 13.32 3.82
CA ARG A 58 -5.80 13.22 5.00
C ARG A 58 -6.57 13.44 6.29
N GLY A 59 -7.49 14.41 6.31
CA GLY A 59 -8.33 14.69 7.47
C GLY A 59 -9.19 13.49 7.87
N PHE A 60 -9.81 12.82 6.90
CA PHE A 60 -10.56 11.58 7.12
C PHE A 60 -9.65 10.45 7.61
N ALA A 61 -8.51 10.22 6.95
CA ALA A 61 -7.58 9.17 7.31
C ALA A 61 -7.07 9.30 8.76
N MET A 62 -6.78 10.52 9.21
CA MET A 62 -6.31 10.78 10.57
C MET A 62 -7.32 10.45 11.68
N GLN A 63 -8.61 10.27 11.36
CA GLN A 63 -9.60 9.81 12.35
C GLN A 63 -9.31 8.39 12.85
N TYR A 64 -8.58 7.58 12.07
CA TYR A 64 -8.18 6.22 12.45
C TYR A 64 -6.93 6.18 13.34
N GLN A 65 -6.18 7.29 13.42
CA GLN A 65 -4.90 7.34 14.16
C GLN A 65 -5.04 6.94 15.64
N PRO A 66 -6.03 7.43 16.42
CA PRO A 66 -6.14 7.05 17.82
C PRO A 66 -6.35 5.55 18.02
N PHE A 67 -7.16 4.91 17.17
CA PHE A 67 -7.40 3.48 17.22
C PHE A 67 -6.15 2.68 16.85
N LEU A 68 -5.44 3.09 15.78
CA LEU A 68 -4.21 2.44 15.35
C LEU A 68 -3.10 2.58 16.39
N ALA A 69 -2.92 3.75 16.99
CA ALA A 69 -1.91 3.97 18.02
C ALA A 69 -2.16 3.10 19.26
N ALA A 70 -3.42 2.92 19.65
CA ALA A 70 -3.78 2.12 20.83
C ALA A 70 -3.66 0.61 20.60
N ASN A 71 -3.98 0.12 19.39
CA ASN A 71 -4.12 -1.31 19.14
C ASN A 71 -3.01 -1.89 18.25
N PHE A 72 -2.39 -1.07 17.41
CA PHE A 72 -1.41 -1.46 16.41
C PHE A 72 -0.22 -0.49 16.34
N PRO A 73 0.45 -0.18 17.47
CA PRO A 73 1.53 0.80 17.51
C PRO A 73 2.69 0.46 16.55
N GLY A 74 2.97 -0.82 16.33
CA GLY A 74 3.97 -1.25 15.35
C GLY A 74 3.63 -0.88 13.90
N TYR A 75 2.35 -0.91 13.51
CA TYR A 75 1.94 -0.47 12.16
C TYR A 75 2.03 1.04 12.01
N VAL A 76 1.74 1.80 13.07
CA VAL A 76 1.96 3.26 13.09
C VAL A 76 3.44 3.56 12.89
N GLU A 77 4.32 2.93 13.67
CA GLU A 77 5.77 3.12 13.56
C GLU A 77 6.31 2.76 12.17
N GLU A 78 5.82 1.68 11.57
CA GLU A 78 6.20 1.29 10.21
C GLU A 78 5.72 2.31 9.17
N MET A 79 4.46 2.77 9.25
CA MET A 79 3.93 3.79 8.33
C MET A 79 4.64 5.14 8.48
N GLU A 80 5.00 5.56 9.70
CA GLU A 80 5.85 6.73 9.95
C GLU A 80 7.23 6.55 9.32
N GLY A 81 7.81 5.35 9.44
CA GLY A 81 9.04 4.97 8.74
C GLY A 81 8.90 5.13 7.23
N VAL A 82 7.85 4.57 6.62
CA VAL A 82 7.58 4.70 5.17
C VAL A 82 7.47 6.15 4.76
N ALA A 83 6.72 6.96 5.50
CA ALA A 83 6.56 8.39 5.23
C ALA A 83 7.91 9.10 5.26
N LYS A 84 8.70 8.90 6.31
CA LYS A 84 10.04 9.47 6.47
C LYS A 84 10.99 9.04 5.35
N GLY A 85 11.01 7.75 5.01
CA GLY A 85 11.87 7.21 3.96
C GLY A 85 11.50 7.73 2.58
N ALA A 86 10.21 7.94 2.32
CA ALA A 86 9.70 8.45 1.05
C ALA A 86 9.71 9.98 0.93
N GLY A 87 9.99 10.71 2.01
CA GLY A 87 9.91 12.17 2.08
C GLY A 87 8.46 12.67 1.97
N LYS A 88 7.54 12.01 2.68
CA LYS A 88 6.10 12.31 2.73
C LYS A 88 5.64 12.50 4.17
N GLU A 89 4.42 13.00 4.34
CA GLU A 89 3.81 13.10 5.67
C GLU A 89 3.17 11.78 6.08
N TYR A 90 3.14 11.49 7.39
CA TYR A 90 2.49 10.28 7.92
C TYR A 90 1.04 10.14 7.42
N ALA A 91 0.29 11.24 7.42
CA ALA A 91 -1.09 11.27 6.95
C ALA A 91 -1.24 10.87 5.47
N ASP A 92 -0.21 11.07 4.63
CA ASP A 92 -0.23 10.65 3.23
C ASP A 92 -0.19 9.11 3.13
N VAL A 93 0.68 8.48 3.92
CA VAL A 93 0.85 7.02 3.94
C VAL A 93 -0.35 6.36 4.61
N LEU A 94 -0.86 6.94 5.69
CA LEU A 94 -2.09 6.47 6.34
C LEU A 94 -3.25 6.46 5.35
N ALA A 95 -3.45 7.55 4.59
CA ALA A 95 -4.52 7.64 3.59
C ALA A 95 -4.44 6.53 2.51
N LEU A 96 -3.24 6.12 2.10
CA LEU A 96 -3.09 4.99 1.17
C LEU A 96 -3.47 3.64 1.81
N ASN A 97 -3.22 3.48 3.10
CA ASN A 97 -3.51 2.26 3.85
C ASN A 97 -5.00 2.13 4.23
N VAL A 98 -5.70 3.26 4.43
CA VAL A 98 -7.15 3.28 4.70
C VAL A 98 -7.99 3.60 3.45
N ARG A 99 -7.46 3.31 2.24
CA ARG A 99 -8.10 3.70 0.98
C ARG A 99 -9.52 3.15 0.82
N THR A 100 -9.78 1.96 1.36
CA THR A 100 -11.08 1.28 1.29
C THR A 100 -12.10 1.98 2.17
N GLU A 101 -11.66 2.46 3.32
CA GLU A 101 -12.48 3.21 4.28
C GLU A 101 -12.80 4.62 3.76
N ILE A 102 -11.87 5.26 3.06
CA ILE A 102 -12.11 6.54 2.39
C ILE A 102 -13.12 6.35 1.24
N ALA A 103 -12.95 5.27 0.48
CA ALA A 103 -13.78 5.01 -0.68
C ALA A 103 -15.20 4.57 -0.34
N PHE A 104 -15.38 3.83 0.76
CA PHE A 104 -16.65 3.27 1.28
C PHE A 104 -17.82 3.24 0.28
N GLY A 105 -17.74 2.36 -0.73
CA GLY A 105 -18.78 2.14 -1.74
C GLY A 105 -18.72 3.05 -2.99
N ALA A 106 -17.87 4.06 -3.02
CA ALA A 106 -17.60 4.90 -4.19
C ALA A 106 -16.65 4.24 -5.21
N PHE A 107 -15.93 3.19 -4.78
CA PHE A 107 -15.07 2.39 -5.65
C PHE A 107 -15.77 1.07 -5.97
N SER A 108 -15.63 0.65 -7.23
CA SER A 108 -15.87 -0.73 -7.66
C SER A 108 -14.53 -1.27 -8.12
N ASP A 109 -13.89 -2.08 -7.29
CA ASP A 109 -12.79 -2.95 -7.72
C ASP A 109 -13.31 -4.36 -7.98
N GLY A 110 -12.46 -5.18 -8.60
CA GLY A 110 -12.82 -6.55 -8.96
C GLY A 110 -11.75 -7.52 -8.47
N CYS A 111 -12.19 -8.71 -8.07
CA CYS A 111 -11.26 -9.82 -7.94
C CYS A 111 -11.97 -11.13 -8.27
N THR A 112 -11.19 -12.09 -8.77
CA THR A 112 -11.59 -13.50 -8.84
C THR A 112 -10.56 -14.29 -8.08
N ALA A 113 -10.99 -15.03 -7.06
CA ALA A 113 -10.14 -15.90 -6.26
C ALA A 113 -10.54 -17.37 -6.44
N VAL A 114 -9.54 -18.25 -6.50
CA VAL A 114 -9.72 -19.70 -6.61
C VAL A 114 -8.94 -20.39 -5.50
N SER A 115 -9.55 -21.43 -4.93
CA SER A 115 -8.86 -22.36 -4.04
C SER A 115 -9.17 -23.79 -4.44
N TRP A 116 -8.16 -24.66 -4.37
CA TRP A 116 -8.33 -26.08 -4.61
C TRP A 116 -7.45 -26.87 -3.64
N ARG A 117 -8.06 -27.78 -2.87
CA ARG A 117 -7.36 -28.70 -1.97
C ARG A 117 -7.30 -30.08 -2.61
N GLY A 118 -6.11 -30.52 -2.99
CA GLY A 118 -5.81 -31.91 -3.32
C GLY A 118 -5.41 -32.71 -2.08
N SER A 119 -5.06 -33.99 -2.27
CA SER A 119 -4.64 -34.90 -1.18
C SER A 119 -3.31 -34.50 -0.54
N ASP A 120 -2.33 -34.07 -1.34
CA ASP A 120 -0.97 -33.77 -0.88
C ASP A 120 -0.59 -32.28 -1.02
N ARG A 121 -1.39 -31.52 -1.78
CA ARG A 121 -1.12 -30.12 -2.11
C ARG A 121 -2.40 -29.32 -2.16
N SER A 122 -2.30 -28.03 -1.85
CA SER A 122 -3.37 -27.05 -2.06
C SER A 122 -2.87 -25.93 -2.96
N TYR A 123 -3.78 -25.35 -3.73
CA TYR A 123 -3.55 -24.26 -4.65
C TYR A 123 -4.45 -23.10 -4.26
N LEU A 124 -3.88 -21.91 -4.19
CA LEU A 124 -4.57 -20.65 -3.97
C LEU A 124 -4.11 -19.67 -5.04
N GLY A 125 -5.04 -18.91 -5.59
CA GLY A 125 -4.74 -17.89 -6.60
C GLY A 125 -5.81 -16.82 -6.63
N GLN A 126 -5.43 -15.62 -7.04
CA GLN A 126 -6.34 -14.51 -7.23
C GLN A 126 -5.84 -13.60 -8.36
N ASN A 127 -6.78 -13.07 -9.13
CA ASN A 127 -6.56 -11.85 -9.91
C ASN A 127 -7.16 -10.66 -9.17
N TRP A 128 -6.52 -9.50 -9.28
CA TRP A 128 -7.03 -8.24 -8.78
C TRP A 128 -7.17 -7.28 -9.96
N ASP A 129 -8.43 -6.94 -10.26
CA ASP A 129 -8.79 -6.07 -11.37
C ASP A 129 -8.87 -4.65 -10.81
N TRP A 130 -7.91 -3.81 -11.22
CA TRP A 130 -7.79 -2.44 -10.73
C TRP A 130 -7.82 -1.43 -11.88
N ASP A 131 -8.21 -0.20 -11.54
CA ASP A 131 -8.34 0.89 -12.50
C ASP A 131 -7.00 1.12 -13.21
N ILE A 132 -7.05 1.14 -14.54
CA ILE A 132 -5.85 1.27 -15.38
C ILE A 132 -5.49 2.73 -15.67
N GLU A 133 -6.40 3.68 -15.40
CA GLU A 133 -6.41 5.05 -15.99
C GLU A 133 -6.21 5.07 -17.51
#